data_AF-A0AAE2EKX4-F1
#
_entry.id   AF-A0AAE2EKX4-F1
#
_cell.length_a   1.000
_cell.length_b   1.000
_cell.length_c   1.000
_cell.angle_alpha   90.00
_cell.angle_beta   90.00
_cell.angle_gamma   90.00
#
_symmetry.space_group_name_H-M   'P 1'
#
loop_
_entity.id
_entity.type
_entity.pdbx_description
1 polymer ?
#
loop_
_entity_poly.entity_id
_entity_poly.type
_entity_poly.pdbx_seq_one_letter_code
_entity_poly.pdbx_strand_id
1 'polypeptide(L)'
;MIHHIELYVSDLERSKHFWGWFLEELGYEIYQRWEGGISWKANGAYIVFVQAQGEFLKAGYHRRRVGLNHLAFQAASREQVDEITEQLIRRGYQLLYEDRHPFAGGSGHYALYTEDPDRIKVELVAPC
;
A
#
# COMPACT_ATOMS: atom_id res chain seq x y z
N MET A 1 4.81 -6.89 18.11
CA MET A 1 3.52 -6.90 17.40
C MET A 1 3.13 -5.45 17.15
N ILE A 2 2.81 -5.09 15.91
CA ILE A 2 2.28 -3.75 15.61
C ILE A 2 0.79 -3.76 15.94
N HIS A 3 0.30 -2.76 16.66
CA HIS A 3 -1.14 -2.65 16.94
C HIS A 3 -1.88 -2.01 15.76
N HIS A 4 -1.39 -0.87 15.29
CA HIS A 4 -1.94 -0.20 14.12
C HIS A 4 -0.93 0.74 13.46
N ILE A 5 -1.24 1.14 12.23
CA ILE A 5 -0.53 2.18 11.47
C ILE A 5 -1.60 3.18 11.01
N GLU A 6 -1.38 4.47 11.25
CA GLU A 6 -2.25 5.54 10.76
C GLU A 6 -1.52 6.39 9.71
N LEU A 7 -2.16 6.59 8.57
CA LEU A 7 -1.65 7.35 7.44
C LEU A 7 -2.61 8.48 7.09
N TYR A 8 -2.07 9.70 7.02
CA TYR A 8 -2.79 10.83 6.45
C TYR A 8 -2.60 10.84 4.94
N VAL A 9 -3.70 10.95 4.21
CA VAL A 9 -3.74 10.92 2.74
C VAL A 9 -4.26 12.23 2.18
N SER A 10 -3.79 12.61 0.99
CA SER A 10 -4.21 13.88 0.37
C SER A 10 -5.63 13.83 -0.19
N ASP A 11 -6.05 12.65 -0.67
CA ASP A 11 -7.38 12.38 -1.18
C ASP A 11 -7.84 11.01 -0.67
N LEU A 12 -8.78 11.04 0.27
CA LEU A 12 -9.28 9.85 0.92
C LEU A 12 -10.03 8.91 -0.03
N GLU A 13 -10.75 9.43 -1.04
CA GLU A 13 -11.50 8.58 -1.98
C GLU A 13 -10.55 7.85 -2.92
N ARG A 14 -9.53 8.55 -3.47
CA ARG A 14 -8.49 7.89 -4.27
C ARG A 14 -7.74 6.84 -3.45
N SER A 15 -7.44 7.16 -2.19
CA SER A 15 -6.78 6.22 -1.28
C SER A 15 -7.66 5.01 -0.96
N LYS A 16 -8.97 5.19 -0.74
CA LYS A 16 -9.92 4.09 -0.57
C LYS A 16 -9.95 3.16 -1.78
N HIS A 17 -9.90 3.70 -3.00
CA HIS A 17 -9.88 2.89 -4.21
C HIS A 17 -8.62 2.02 -4.32
N PHE A 18 -7.43 2.58 -4.04
CA PHE A 18 -6.19 1.81 -4.08
C PHE A 18 -6.09 0.83 -2.90
N TRP A 19 -6.17 1.34 -1.66
CA TRP A 19 -5.94 0.57 -0.44
C TRP A 19 -7.07 -0.41 -0.16
N GLY A 20 -8.32 -0.09 -0.50
CA GLY A 20 -9.44 -1.01 -0.34
C GLY A 20 -9.25 -2.28 -1.16
N TRP A 21 -9.02 -2.13 -2.48
CA TRP A 21 -8.69 -3.26 -3.35
C TRP A 21 -7.45 -4.02 -2.86
N PHE A 22 -6.33 -3.30 -2.67
CA PHE A 22 -5.06 -3.94 -2.34
C PHE A 22 -5.13 -4.72 -1.01
N LEU A 23 -5.74 -4.16 0.02
CA LEU A 23 -5.82 -4.81 1.34
C LEU A 23 -6.85 -5.95 1.34
N GLU A 24 -7.95 -5.84 0.59
CA GLU A 24 -8.94 -6.93 0.44
C GLU A 24 -8.34 -8.15 -0.29
N GLU A 25 -7.51 -7.95 -1.33
CA GLU A 25 -6.75 -9.05 -1.98
C GLU A 25 -5.77 -9.75 -1.02
N LEU A 26 -5.37 -9.07 0.05
CA LEU A 26 -4.52 -9.61 1.12
C LEU A 26 -5.32 -10.15 2.31
N GLY A 27 -6.65 -10.22 2.20
CA GLY A 27 -7.53 -10.76 3.23
C GLY A 27 -7.78 -9.83 4.41
N TYR A 28 -7.52 -8.53 4.27
CA TYR A 28 -7.99 -7.56 5.25
C TYR A 28 -9.47 -7.26 5.08
N GLU A 29 -10.14 -7.05 6.20
CA GLU A 29 -11.55 -6.66 6.22
C GLU A 29 -11.70 -5.24 6.73
N ILE A 30 -12.73 -4.55 6.27
CA ILE A 30 -13.06 -3.21 6.77
C ILE A 30 -13.44 -3.30 8.23
N TYR A 31 -12.75 -2.51 9.06
CA TYR A 31 -12.94 -2.49 10.50
C TYR A 31 -13.80 -1.30 10.96
N GLN A 32 -13.52 -0.10 10.46
CA GLN A 32 -14.24 1.13 10.84
C GLN A 32 -14.33 2.07 9.64
N ARG A 33 -15.40 2.87 9.60
CA ARG A 33 -15.66 3.91 8.59
C ARG A 33 -16.25 5.14 9.27
N TRP A 34 -15.77 6.32 8.91
CA TRP A 34 -16.34 7.61 9.30
C TRP A 34 -16.11 8.62 8.18
N GLU A 35 -16.66 9.83 8.33
CA GLU A 35 -16.59 10.87 7.29
C GLU A 35 -15.15 11.19 6.85
N GLY A 36 -14.23 11.28 7.81
CA GLY A 36 -12.84 11.65 7.58
C GLY A 36 -11.85 10.48 7.46
N GLY A 37 -12.31 9.23 7.46
CA GLY A 37 -11.38 8.10 7.44
C GLY A 37 -12.00 6.71 7.41
N ILE A 38 -11.12 5.73 7.25
CA ILE A 38 -11.45 4.31 7.12
C ILE A 38 -10.30 3.46 7.64
N SER A 39 -10.59 2.27 8.14
CA SER A 39 -9.55 1.33 8.56
C SER A 39 -9.84 -0.10 8.12
N TRP A 40 -8.78 -0.84 7.83
CA TRP A 40 -8.80 -2.27 7.50
C TRP A 40 -8.02 -3.07 8.53
N LYS A 41 -8.48 -4.27 8.88
CA LYS A 41 -7.89 -5.13 9.91
C LYS A 41 -7.60 -6.53 9.38
N ALA A 42 -6.43 -7.05 9.73
CA ALA A 42 -6.05 -8.45 9.54
C ALA A 42 -5.06 -8.87 10.64
N ASN A 43 -5.06 -10.14 11.03
CA ASN A 43 -4.04 -10.73 11.90
C ASN A 43 -3.78 -9.95 13.21
N GLY A 44 -4.84 -9.35 13.78
CA GLY A 44 -4.75 -8.60 15.04
C GLY A 44 -4.21 -7.17 14.94
N ALA A 45 -3.85 -6.68 13.75
CA ALA A 45 -3.43 -5.30 13.51
C ALA A 45 -4.36 -4.60 12.50
N TYR A 46 -4.41 -3.28 12.51
CA TYR A 46 -5.18 -2.51 11.53
C TYR A 46 -4.43 -1.32 10.95
N ILE A 47 -4.78 -0.94 9.72
CA ILE A 47 -4.24 0.22 9.02
C ILE A 47 -5.36 1.23 8.86
N VAL A 48 -5.10 2.47 9.23
CA VAL A 48 -6.04 3.59 9.22
C VAL A 48 -5.61 4.61 8.17
N PHE A 49 -6.56 5.07 7.37
CA PHE A 49 -6.37 6.16 6.41
C PHE A 49 -7.29 7.31 6.79
N VAL A 50 -6.69 8.50 6.96
CA VAL A 50 -7.38 9.72 7.41
C VAL A 50 -7.16 10.83 6.38
N GLN A 51 -8.22 11.56 6.04
CA GLN A 51 -8.10 12.73 5.17
C GLN A 51 -7.23 13.80 5.87
N ALA A 52 -6.13 14.19 5.24
CA ALA A 52 -5.33 15.31 5.70
C ALA A 52 -6.12 16.62 5.63
N GLN A 53 -6.04 17.44 6.70
CA GLN A 53 -6.65 18.76 6.73
C GLN A 53 -5.89 19.72 5.81
N GLY A 54 -6.61 20.70 5.25
CA GLY A 54 -6.10 21.58 4.19
C GLY A 54 -4.81 22.34 4.53
N GLU A 55 -4.60 22.71 5.79
CA GLU A 55 -3.39 23.41 6.23
C GLU A 55 -2.12 22.54 6.12
N PHE A 56 -2.26 21.22 6.27
CA PHE A 56 -1.13 20.28 6.22
C PHE A 56 -0.83 19.78 4.80
N LEU A 57 -1.77 19.88 3.86
CA LEU A 57 -1.59 19.43 2.48
C LEU A 57 -0.43 20.13 1.76
N LYS A 58 -0.17 21.41 2.05
CA LYS A 58 0.88 22.20 1.40
C LYS A 58 2.29 21.67 1.68
N ALA A 59 2.50 21.03 2.84
CA ALA A 59 3.80 20.43 3.15
C ALA A 59 4.13 19.31 2.15
N GLY A 60 3.11 18.57 1.71
CA GLY A 60 3.19 17.47 0.75
C GLY A 60 3.97 16.27 1.28
N TYR A 61 3.75 15.11 0.65
CA TYR A 61 4.52 13.91 0.92
C TYR A 61 5.63 13.70 -0.10
N HIS A 62 6.79 13.23 0.38
CA HIS A 62 7.81 12.67 -0.47
C HIS A 62 8.55 11.58 0.31
N ARG A 63 8.52 10.33 -0.16
CA ARG A 63 9.09 9.15 0.54
C ARG A 63 10.57 9.23 0.91
N ARG A 64 11.30 10.22 0.41
CA ARG A 64 12.73 10.48 0.74
C ARG A 64 12.93 11.54 1.83
N ARG A 65 11.85 12.15 2.34
CA ARG A 65 11.89 13.02 3.53
C ARG A 65 11.85 12.15 4.80
N VAL A 66 12.20 12.75 5.93
CA VAL A 66 12.05 12.11 7.25
C VAL A 66 10.58 11.69 7.42
N GLY A 67 10.35 10.42 7.79
CA GLY A 67 9.02 9.84 7.90
C GLY A 67 8.92 8.48 7.19
N LEU A 68 7.70 8.11 6.79
CA LEU A 68 7.43 6.85 6.12
C LEU A 68 8.01 6.83 4.69
N ASN A 69 8.76 5.77 4.35
CA ASN A 69 9.20 5.53 2.98
C ASN A 69 8.29 4.55 2.22
N HIS A 70 7.98 3.42 2.85
CA HIS A 70 7.17 2.36 2.27
C HIS A 70 6.53 1.46 3.32
N LEU A 71 5.48 0.74 2.91
CA LEU A 71 4.95 -0.41 3.60
C LEU A 71 5.16 -1.66 2.74
N ALA A 72 5.62 -2.73 3.37
CA ALA A 72 5.78 -4.04 2.74
C ALA A 72 4.80 -5.03 3.37
N PHE A 73 4.16 -5.81 2.52
CA PHE A 73 3.22 -6.86 2.88
C PHE A 73 3.74 -8.20 2.41
N GLN A 74 3.38 -9.25 3.14
CA GLN A 74 3.72 -10.61 2.76
C GLN A 74 2.57 -11.23 1.97
N ALA A 75 2.87 -11.75 0.79
CA ALA A 75 1.96 -12.56 0.00
C ALA A 75 1.90 -14.00 0.55
N ALA A 76 0.86 -14.74 0.17
CA ALA A 76 0.72 -16.17 0.41
C ALA A 76 1.67 -16.99 -0.48
N SER A 77 1.98 -16.50 -1.69
CA SER A 77 2.85 -17.18 -2.65
C SER A 77 3.40 -16.23 -3.72
N ARG A 78 4.27 -16.73 -4.61
CA ARG A 78 4.75 -15.97 -5.78
C ARG A 78 3.63 -15.72 -6.79
N GLU A 79 2.73 -16.68 -6.94
CA GLU A 79 1.57 -16.57 -7.84
C GLU A 79 0.64 -15.43 -7.41
N GLN A 80 0.45 -15.20 -6.11
CA GLN A 80 -0.31 -14.04 -5.64
C GLN A 80 0.40 -12.70 -5.99
N VAL A 81 1.73 -12.66 -5.94
CA VAL A 81 2.50 -11.47 -6.39
C VAL A 81 2.26 -11.22 -7.88
N ASP A 82 2.25 -12.27 -8.70
CA ASP A 82 2.00 -12.17 -10.14
C ASP A 82 0.56 -11.71 -10.43
N GLU A 83 -0.43 -12.31 -9.77
CA GLU A 83 -1.84 -11.95 -9.92
C GLU A 83 -2.11 -10.48 -9.55
N ILE A 84 -1.60 -10.05 -8.38
CA ILE A 84 -1.76 -8.66 -7.94
C ILE A 84 -1.01 -7.70 -8.88
N THR A 85 0.14 -8.10 -9.45
CA THR A 85 0.84 -7.31 -10.46
C THR A 85 -0.01 -7.08 -11.71
N GLU A 86 -0.64 -8.13 -12.25
CA GLU A 86 -1.53 -8.01 -13.42
C GLU A 86 -2.77 -7.15 -13.12
N GLN A 87 -3.36 -7.30 -11.94
CA GLN A 87 -4.49 -6.48 -11.51
C GLN A 87 -4.09 -5.00 -11.37
N LEU A 88 -2.90 -4.74 -10.83
CA LEU A 88 -2.34 -3.39 -10.67
C LEU A 88 -2.18 -2.67 -12.01
N ILE A 89 -1.58 -3.35 -12.99
CA ILE A 89 -1.41 -2.82 -14.35
C ILE A 89 -2.78 -2.56 -15.01
N ARG A 90 -3.73 -3.49 -14.90
CA ARG A 90 -5.10 -3.34 -15.44
C ARG A 90 -5.85 -2.15 -14.85
N ARG A 91 -5.55 -1.78 -13.60
CA ARG A 91 -6.11 -0.62 -12.91
C ARG A 91 -5.42 0.70 -13.26
N GLY A 92 -4.36 0.66 -14.06
CA GLY A 92 -3.62 1.83 -14.52
C GLY A 92 -2.59 2.36 -13.52
N TYR A 93 -2.25 1.59 -12.48
CA TYR A 93 -1.15 1.93 -11.59
C TYR A 93 0.18 1.54 -12.23
N GLN A 94 1.23 2.30 -11.89
CA GLN A 94 2.57 2.07 -12.42
C GLN A 94 3.35 1.13 -11.52
N LEU A 95 4.08 0.21 -12.14
CA LEU A 95 5.04 -0.62 -11.44
C LEU A 95 6.35 0.15 -11.28
N LEU A 96 6.96 0.06 -10.10
CA LEU A 96 8.30 0.59 -9.87
C LEU A 96 9.33 -0.47 -10.26
N TYR A 97 10.44 -0.02 -10.85
CA TYR A 97 11.58 -0.88 -11.21
C TYR A 97 11.20 -2.01 -12.18
N GLU A 98 10.37 -1.71 -13.19
CA GLU A 98 9.94 -2.64 -14.23
C GLU A 98 11.10 -3.41 -14.89
N ASP A 99 12.26 -2.75 -15.02
CA ASP A 99 13.50 -3.33 -15.57
C ASP A 99 14.04 -4.53 -14.78
N ARG A 100 13.67 -4.64 -13.50
CA ARG A 100 14.16 -5.66 -12.56
C ARG A 100 13.06 -6.46 -11.89
N HIS A 101 11.79 -6.17 -12.16
CA HIS A 101 10.69 -6.95 -11.60
C HIS A 101 10.75 -8.41 -12.10
N PRO A 102 10.52 -9.43 -11.25
CA PRO A 102 10.13 -9.40 -9.82
C PRO A 102 11.28 -9.46 -8.81
N PHE A 103 12.53 -9.18 -9.22
CA PHE A 103 13.73 -9.28 -8.38
C PHE A 103 14.39 -7.93 -8.07
N ALA A 104 13.60 -6.84 -8.03
CA ALA A 104 14.13 -5.50 -7.80
C ALA A 104 14.77 -5.32 -6.41
N GLY A 105 14.39 -6.15 -5.42
CA GLY A 105 14.99 -6.22 -4.09
C GLY A 105 16.23 -7.12 -3.99
N GLY A 106 16.60 -7.83 -5.08
CA GLY A 106 17.70 -8.79 -5.11
C GLY A 106 17.27 -10.17 -5.62
N SER A 107 18.23 -11.03 -5.97
CA SER A 107 17.97 -12.33 -6.62
C SER A 107 17.19 -13.34 -5.76
N GLY A 108 17.19 -13.16 -4.44
CA GLY A 108 16.39 -13.97 -3.50
C GLY A 108 15.07 -13.31 -3.08
N HIS A 109 14.72 -12.16 -3.65
CA HIS A 109 13.62 -11.31 -3.19
C HIS A 109 12.57 -11.15 -4.28
N TYR A 110 11.56 -12.03 -4.28
CA TYR A 110 10.48 -12.02 -5.27
C TYR A 110 9.36 -11.08 -4.82
N ALA A 111 9.28 -9.90 -5.42
CA ALA A 111 8.33 -8.86 -5.01
C ALA A 111 7.87 -7.96 -6.16
N LEU A 112 6.67 -7.40 -6.00
CA LEU A 112 6.21 -6.24 -6.76
C LEU A 112 6.45 -4.96 -5.94
N TYR A 113 6.70 -3.85 -6.64
CA TYR A 113 6.81 -2.52 -6.05
C TYR A 113 5.92 -1.56 -6.82
N THR A 114 5.16 -0.73 -6.12
CA THR A 114 4.26 0.27 -6.71
C THR A 114 4.22 1.54 -5.87
N GLU A 115 3.46 2.55 -6.31
CA GLU A 115 3.11 3.73 -5.54
C GLU A 115 1.60 3.78 -5.31
N ASP A 116 1.20 4.15 -4.09
CA ASP A 116 -0.18 4.55 -3.82
C ASP A 116 -0.47 5.96 -4.41
N PRO A 117 -1.72 6.45 -4.33
CA PRO A 117 -2.07 7.78 -4.87
C PRO A 117 -1.27 8.95 -4.28
N ASP A 118 -0.72 8.80 -3.09
CA ASP A 118 0.11 9.77 -2.38
C ASP A 118 1.61 9.54 -2.58
N ARG A 119 2.01 8.57 -3.41
CA ARG A 119 3.41 8.19 -3.73
C ARG A 119 4.15 7.49 -2.60
N ILE A 120 3.42 6.96 -1.61
CA ILE A 120 3.93 6.00 -0.64
C ILE A 120 4.28 4.75 -1.43
N LYS A 121 5.53 4.30 -1.32
CA LYS A 121 5.92 3.06 -1.99
C LYS A 121 5.24 1.88 -1.28
N VAL A 122 4.64 0.98 -2.05
CA VAL A 122 4.02 -0.24 -1.56
C VAL A 122 4.76 -1.43 -2.14
N GLU A 123 5.04 -2.41 -1.29
CA GLU A 123 5.73 -3.63 -1.65
C GLU A 123 4.87 -4.83 -1.25
N LEU A 124 4.77 -5.82 -2.15
CA LEU A 124 4.23 -7.13 -1.83
C LEU A 124 5.28 -8.18 -2.17
N VAL A 125 5.73 -8.91 -1.16
CA VAL A 125 6.83 -9.88 -1.26
C VAL A 125 6.32 -11.31 -1.02
N ALA A 126 6.77 -12.25 -1.84
CA ALA A 126 6.48 -13.67 -1.68
C ALA A 126 7.23 -14.25 -0.46
N PRO A 127 6.72 -15.33 0.16
CA PRO A 127 7.47 -16.04 1.20
C PRO A 127 8.77 -16.62 0.62
N CYS A 128 9.80 -16.69 1.47
CA CYS A 128 11.10 -17.30 1.16
C CYS A 128 10.98 -18.79 0.83
#